data_AF-A0A5B7ACE0-F1
#
_entry.id   AF-A0A5B7ACE0-F1
#
_cell.length_a   1.000
_cell.length_b   1.000
_cell.length_c   1.000
_cell.angle_alpha   90.00
_cell.angle_beta   90.00
_cell.angle_gamma   90.00
#
_symmetry.space_group_name_H-M   'P 1'
#
loop_
_entity.id
_entity.type
_entity.pdbx_description
1 polymer ?
#
loop_
_entity_poly.entity_id
_entity_poly.type
_entity_poly.pdbx_seq_one_letter_code
_entity_poly.pdbx_strand_id
1 'polypeptide(L)'
;ESQPWPSISNSAKDLVRKMLTQDRKRRITSAQVLEHPWIREGGEASDEPIDSAVLSRMKQFRAMNKLKKLALKVIAENLSEEEIKGLKAMFTNMDTDKSGTITYEELKTGLAR
;
A
#
# COMPACT_ATOMS: atom_id res chain seq x y z
N GLU A 1 14.12 14.12 -5.88
CA GLU A 1 13.11 13.09 -5.55
C GLU A 1 12.10 13.69 -4.58
N SER A 2 10.81 13.62 -4.87
CA SER A 2 9.73 14.14 -4.01
C SER A 2 9.47 13.17 -2.86
N GLN A 3 9.18 13.70 -1.66
CA GLN A 3 8.78 12.85 -0.54
C GLN A 3 7.52 12.05 -0.93
N PRO A 4 7.43 10.75 -0.58
CA PRO A 4 6.34 9.87 -1.02
C PRO A 4 4.97 10.26 -0.45
N TRP A 5 4.91 11.12 0.58
CA TRP A 5 3.68 11.55 1.24
C TRP A 5 3.76 13.03 1.68
N PRO A 6 3.85 13.97 0.73
CA PRO A 6 4.06 15.39 1.07
C PRO A 6 2.83 16.01 1.72
N SER A 7 1.64 15.51 1.39
CA SER A 7 0.33 16.03 1.83
C SER A 7 -0.32 15.29 3.01
N ILE A 8 0.27 14.18 3.49
CA ILE A 8 -0.34 13.39 4.56
C ILE A 8 0.10 13.87 5.95
N SER A 9 -0.87 14.01 6.86
CA SER A 9 -0.66 14.45 8.24
C SER A 9 0.24 13.52 9.04
N ASN A 10 0.97 14.08 10.01
CA ASN A 10 1.89 13.32 10.87
C ASN A 10 1.15 12.32 11.76
N SER A 11 -0.09 12.63 12.16
CA SER A 11 -0.95 11.75 12.95
C SER A 11 -1.36 10.49 12.18
N ALA A 12 -1.67 10.62 10.88
CA ALA A 12 -1.93 9.48 10.00
C ALA A 12 -0.68 8.60 9.84
N LYS A 13 0.49 9.23 9.65
CA LYS A 13 1.77 8.53 9.56
C LYS A 13 2.12 7.79 10.87
N ASP A 14 1.83 8.37 12.02
CA ASP A 14 2.06 7.76 13.34
C ASP A 14 1.19 6.52 13.55
N LEU A 15 -0.11 6.61 13.23
CA LEU A 15 -1.00 5.47 13.31
C LEU A 15 -0.52 4.31 12.43
N VAL A 16 -0.17 4.60 11.17
CA VAL A 16 0.32 3.58 10.23
C VAL A 16 1.62 2.95 10.76
N ARG A 17 2.56 3.72 11.33
CA ARG A 17 3.78 3.16 11.94
C ARG A 17 3.47 2.21 13.11
N LYS A 18 2.52 2.54 13.97
CA LYS A 18 2.10 1.69 15.10
C LYS A 18 1.40 0.41 14.62
N MET A 19 0.59 0.48 13.56
CA MET A 19 -0.06 -0.69 12.94
C MET A 19 0.93 -1.60 12.20
N LEU A 20 1.98 -1.02 11.60
CA LEU A 20 3.03 -1.72 10.86
C LEU A 20 4.23 -2.12 11.72
N THR A 21 4.11 -2.05 13.05
CA THR A 21 5.19 -2.50 13.95
C THR A 21 5.50 -3.97 13.69
N GLN A 22 6.78 -4.25 13.38
CA GLN A 22 7.26 -5.59 12.99
C GLN A 22 7.06 -6.62 14.12
N ASP A 23 7.37 -6.22 15.35
CA ASP A 23 7.12 -7.04 16.53
C ASP A 23 5.62 -7.11 16.84
N ARG A 24 5.05 -8.32 16.75
CA ARG A 24 3.63 -8.60 16.97
C ARG A 24 3.17 -8.27 18.40
N LYS A 25 4.05 -8.33 19.39
CA LYS A 25 3.72 -7.99 20.79
C LYS A 25 3.68 -6.49 21.04
N ARG A 26 4.38 -5.69 20.22
CA ARG A 26 4.42 -4.23 20.29
C ARG A 26 3.47 -3.54 19.32
N ARG A 27 2.95 -4.29 18.34
CA ARG A 27 1.93 -3.82 17.41
C ARG A 27 0.64 -3.52 18.17
N ILE A 28 0.09 -2.34 17.94
CA ILE A 28 -1.15 -1.91 18.58
C ILE A 28 -2.31 -2.81 18.16
N THR A 29 -3.21 -3.07 19.09
CA THR A 29 -4.43 -3.86 18.84
C THR A 29 -5.49 -3.03 18.11
N SER A 30 -6.48 -3.70 17.54
CA SER A 30 -7.61 -3.02 16.89
C SER A 30 -8.35 -2.06 17.84
N ALA A 31 -8.45 -2.41 19.13
CA ALA A 31 -9.03 -1.52 20.14
C ALA A 31 -8.19 -0.25 20.33
N GLN A 32 -6.86 -0.40 20.41
CA GLN A 32 -5.94 0.75 20.53
C GLN A 32 -5.88 1.60 19.26
N VAL A 33 -6.14 1.02 18.09
CA VAL A 33 -6.29 1.76 16.82
C VAL A 33 -7.52 2.66 16.88
N LEU A 34 -8.65 2.16 17.38
CA LEU A 34 -9.89 2.94 17.50
C LEU A 34 -9.76 4.11 18.48
N GLU A 35 -8.90 3.96 19.50
CA GLU A 35 -8.61 5.02 20.47
C GLU A 35 -7.56 6.03 19.97
N HIS A 36 -6.91 5.78 18.84
CA HIS A 36 -5.86 6.65 18.34
C HIS A 36 -6.42 8.04 17.95
N PRO A 37 -5.74 9.15 18.27
CA PRO A 37 -6.24 10.51 18.00
C PRO A 37 -6.66 10.73 16.54
N TRP A 38 -5.92 10.15 15.58
CA TRP A 38 -6.29 10.21 14.16
C TRP A 38 -7.68 9.62 13.84
N ILE A 39 -8.09 8.57 14.55
CA ILE A 39 -9.41 7.94 14.38
C ILE A 39 -10.46 8.61 15.28
N ARG A 40 -10.14 8.86 16.55
CA ARG A 40 -11.10 9.35 17.55
C ARG A 40 -11.53 10.79 17.33
N GLU A 41 -10.61 11.64 16.89
CA GLU A 41 -10.84 13.08 16.77
C GLU A 41 -11.19 13.49 15.32
N GLY A 42 -11.48 12.50 14.45
CA GLY A 42 -11.81 12.73 13.05
C GLY A 42 -10.65 13.38 12.30
N GLY A 43 -9.45 12.78 12.41
CA GLY A 43 -8.18 13.38 12.01
C GLY A 43 -8.20 14.01 10.62
N GLU A 44 -7.31 15.00 10.42
CA GLU A 44 -7.16 15.76 9.17
C GLU A 44 -6.89 14.86 7.95
N ALA A 45 -7.94 14.28 7.37
CA ALA A 45 -7.93 13.64 6.09
C ALA A 45 -8.28 14.70 5.05
N SER A 46 -7.47 14.80 3.99
CA SER A 46 -7.77 15.69 2.87
C SER A 46 -9.01 15.16 2.13
N ASP A 47 -9.92 16.05 1.76
CA ASP A 47 -11.06 15.75 0.87
C ASP A 47 -10.64 15.61 -0.61
N GLU A 48 -9.36 15.76 -0.91
CA GLU A 48 -8.85 15.64 -2.29
C GLU A 48 -8.87 14.18 -2.80
N PRO A 49 -9.32 13.96 -4.05
CA PRO A 49 -9.37 12.63 -4.66
C PRO A 49 -7.97 12.03 -4.93
N ILE A 50 -7.91 10.70 -5.02
CA ILE A 50 -6.66 9.94 -5.22
C ILE A 50 -6.11 10.18 -6.64
N ASP A 51 -4.78 10.29 -6.74
CA ASP A 51 -4.09 10.63 -7.98
C ASP A 51 -4.19 9.50 -9.03
N SER A 52 -4.58 9.89 -10.25
CA SER A 52 -4.64 9.08 -11.48
C SER A 52 -3.41 8.23 -11.79
N ALA A 53 -2.22 8.65 -11.35
CA ALA A 53 -0.98 7.91 -11.55
C ALA A 53 -0.98 6.56 -10.81
N VAL A 54 -1.69 6.47 -9.69
CA VAL A 54 -1.81 5.24 -8.89
C VAL A 54 -2.68 4.23 -9.62
N LEU A 55 -3.79 4.68 -10.20
CA LEU A 55 -4.75 3.86 -10.95
C LEU A 55 -4.19 3.25 -12.25
N SER A 56 -3.33 3.97 -12.96
CA SER A 56 -2.73 3.50 -14.22
C SER A 56 -1.82 2.29 -14.01
N ARG A 57 -1.02 2.31 -12.93
CA ARG A 57 -0.05 1.26 -12.62
C ARG A 57 -0.74 -0.06 -12.23
N MET A 58 -1.90 0.02 -11.60
CA MET A 58 -2.74 -1.14 -11.29
C MET A 58 -3.23 -1.87 -12.56
N LYS A 59 -3.60 -1.15 -13.64
CA LYS A 59 -4.17 -1.74 -14.86
C LYS A 59 -3.15 -2.50 -15.71
N GLN A 60 -1.92 -1.98 -15.87
CA GLN A 60 -0.88 -2.60 -16.70
C GLN A 60 -0.44 -3.98 -16.19
N PHE A 61 -0.48 -4.19 -14.87
CA PHE A 61 -0.08 -5.45 -14.25
C PHE A 61 -0.93 -6.66 -14.70
N ARG A 62 -2.18 -6.44 -15.15
CA ARG A 62 -3.14 -7.51 -15.50
C ARG A 62 -2.90 -8.17 -16.88
N ALA A 63 -2.24 -7.52 -17.85
CA ALA A 63 -2.35 -7.86 -19.29
C ALA A 63 -1.26 -8.78 -19.92
N MET A 64 -0.32 -9.38 -19.17
CA MET A 64 0.89 -10.05 -19.75
C MET A 64 0.76 -11.59 -20.02
N ASN A 65 1.44 -12.19 -21.03
CA ASN A 65 1.41 -13.63 -21.42
C ASN A 65 2.23 -14.55 -20.46
N LYS A 66 1.95 -15.87 -20.34
CA LYS A 66 2.60 -16.77 -19.35
C LYS A 66 4.15 -16.77 -19.38
N LEU A 67 4.79 -16.85 -20.56
CA LEU A 67 6.26 -16.81 -20.68
C LEU A 67 6.80 -15.42 -20.27
N LYS A 68 6.15 -14.35 -20.70
CA LYS A 68 6.50 -12.98 -20.31
C LYS A 68 6.30 -12.77 -18.81
N LYS A 69 5.23 -13.33 -18.22
CA LYS A 69 4.95 -13.32 -16.78
C LYS A 69 6.02 -14.05 -15.98
N LEU A 70 6.48 -15.21 -16.46
CA LEU A 70 7.54 -15.96 -15.80
C LEU A 70 8.89 -15.27 -15.91
N ALA A 71 9.23 -14.71 -17.09
CA ALA A 71 10.43 -13.91 -17.27
C ALA A 71 10.42 -12.65 -16.38
N LEU A 72 9.30 -11.94 -16.28
CA LEU A 72 9.15 -10.82 -15.34
C LEU A 72 9.28 -11.25 -13.89
N LYS A 73 8.80 -12.45 -13.52
CA LYS A 73 8.95 -12.96 -12.17
C LYS A 73 10.41 -13.22 -11.84
N VAL A 74 11.16 -13.87 -12.74
CA VAL A 74 12.60 -14.13 -12.57
C VAL A 74 13.40 -12.82 -12.54
N ILE A 75 13.02 -11.85 -13.37
CA ILE A 75 13.62 -10.51 -13.36
C ILE A 75 13.30 -9.80 -12.04
N ALA A 76 12.07 -9.84 -11.54
CA ALA A 76 11.68 -9.27 -10.25
C ALA A 76 12.38 -9.92 -9.05
N GLU A 77 12.72 -11.20 -9.14
CA GLU A 77 13.48 -11.92 -8.11
C GLU A 77 14.98 -11.56 -8.10
N ASN A 78 15.51 -11.09 -9.23
CA ASN A 78 16.92 -10.68 -9.38
C ASN A 78 17.13 -9.15 -9.48
N LEU A 79 16.04 -8.37 -9.50
CA LEU A 79 16.09 -6.91 -9.49
C LEU A 79 16.54 -6.39 -8.13
N SER A 80 17.35 -5.34 -8.15
CA SER A 80 17.88 -4.71 -6.94
C SER A 80 16.74 -4.11 -6.11
N GLU A 81 16.82 -4.17 -4.77
CA GLU A 81 15.73 -3.70 -3.88
C GLU A 81 15.32 -2.25 -4.14
N GLU A 82 16.24 -1.43 -4.66
CA GLU A 82 16.04 -0.04 -5.01
C GLU A 82 15.09 0.12 -6.20
N GLU A 83 15.16 -0.75 -7.20
CA GLU A 83 14.33 -0.69 -8.41
C GLU A 83 12.90 -1.24 -8.18
N ILE A 84 12.73 -2.21 -7.26
CA ILE A 84 11.43 -2.82 -6.96
C ILE A 84 10.70 -2.22 -5.74
N LYS A 85 11.33 -1.27 -5.02
CA LYS A 85 10.76 -0.64 -3.80
C LYS A 85 9.41 0.03 -4.06
N GLY A 86 9.29 0.74 -5.19
CA GLY A 86 8.06 1.43 -5.60
C GLY A 86 6.93 0.47 -5.98
N LEU A 87 7.26 -0.64 -6.67
CA LEU A 87 6.30 -1.68 -7.05
C LEU A 87 5.85 -2.53 -5.85
N LYS A 88 6.77 -2.87 -4.92
CA LYS A 88 6.44 -3.51 -3.63
C LYS A 88 5.51 -2.64 -2.81
N ALA A 89 5.79 -1.34 -2.70
CA ALA A 89 4.94 -0.41 -1.95
C ALA A 89 3.53 -0.30 -2.54
N MET A 90 3.38 -0.29 -3.88
CA MET A 90 2.05 -0.32 -4.51
C MET A 90 1.33 -1.65 -4.32
N PHE A 91 2.04 -2.78 -4.39
CA PHE A 91 1.47 -4.11 -4.17
C PHE A 91 0.99 -4.27 -2.73
N THR A 92 1.77 -3.85 -1.73
CA THR A 92 1.38 -3.90 -0.31
C THR A 92 0.25 -2.92 0.03
N ASN A 93 0.10 -1.85 -0.75
CA ASN A 93 -1.05 -0.94 -0.60
C ASN A 93 -2.35 -1.51 -1.17
N MET A 94 -2.27 -2.44 -2.12
CA MET A 94 -3.44 -3.15 -2.66
C MET A 94 -3.79 -4.41 -1.88
N ASP A 95 -2.77 -5.13 -1.42
CA ASP A 95 -2.88 -6.38 -0.66
C ASP A 95 -3.26 -6.04 0.79
N THR A 96 -4.48 -5.56 0.98
CA THR A 96 -4.98 -5.02 2.25
C THR A 96 -5.02 -6.04 3.37
N ASP A 97 -5.24 -7.31 3.03
CA ASP A 97 -5.16 -8.42 3.96
C ASP A 97 -3.71 -8.91 4.20
N LYS A 98 -2.76 -8.44 3.39
CA LYS A 98 -1.33 -8.80 3.43
C LYS A 98 -1.07 -10.29 3.37
N SER A 99 -1.95 -11.02 2.70
CA SER A 99 -1.79 -12.44 2.42
C SER A 99 -0.57 -12.71 1.52
N GLY A 100 -0.04 -11.68 0.86
CA GLY A 100 0.98 -11.79 -0.17
C GLY A 100 0.38 -11.96 -1.57
N THR A 101 -0.95 -11.92 -1.71
CA THR A 101 -1.68 -12.10 -2.97
C THR A 101 -2.95 -11.24 -3.02
N ILE A 102 -2.97 -10.25 -3.90
CA ILE A 102 -4.10 -9.33 -4.06
C ILE A 102 -5.30 -10.07 -4.67
N THR A 103 -6.41 -10.14 -3.92
CA THR A 103 -7.64 -10.79 -4.37
C THR A 103 -8.50 -9.89 -5.27
N TYR A 104 -9.48 -10.47 -5.98
CA TYR A 104 -10.31 -9.71 -6.95
C TYR A 104 -11.05 -8.53 -6.31
N GLU A 105 -11.56 -8.70 -5.09
CA GLU A 105 -12.23 -7.62 -4.37
C GLU A 105 -11.24 -6.53 -3.94
N GLU A 106 -10.06 -6.88 -3.43
CA GLU A 106 -9.01 -5.91 -3.06
C GLU A 106 -8.48 -5.13 -4.27
N LEU A 107 -8.39 -5.79 -5.43
CA LEU A 107 -8.02 -5.14 -6.69
C LEU A 107 -9.13 -4.18 -7.17
N LYS A 108 -10.40 -4.57 -7.03
CA LYS A 108 -11.55 -3.76 -7.44
C LYS A 108 -11.74 -2.55 -6.51
N THR A 109 -11.56 -2.73 -5.20
CA THR A 109 -11.58 -1.63 -4.22
C THR A 109 -10.37 -0.72 -4.37
N GLY A 110 -9.20 -1.27 -4.68
CA GLY A 110 -7.99 -0.50 -4.96
C GLY A 110 -8.09 0.36 -6.23
N LEU A 111 -8.78 -0.11 -7.28
CA LEU A 111 -8.92 0.58 -8.58
C LEU A 111 -10.14 1.53 -8.70
N ALA A 112 -11.12 1.42 -7.81
CA ALA A 112 -12.27 2.32 -7.76
C ALA A 112 -12.01 3.58 -6.92
N ARG A 113 -10.83 3.65 -6.30
CA ARG A 113 -10.34 4.72 -5.45
C ARG A 113 -9.45 5.68 -6.22
#